data_AF-A0A5E4LKG4-F1
#
_entry.id   AF-A0A5E4LKG4-F1
#
_cell.length_a   1.000
_cell.length_b   1.000
_cell.length_c   1.000
_cell.angle_alpha   90.00
_cell.angle_beta   90.00
_cell.angle_gamma   90.00
#
_symmetry.space_group_name_H-M   'P 1'
#
loop_
_entity.id
_entity.type
_entity.pdbx_description
1 polymer ?
#
loop_
_entity_poly.entity_id
_entity_poly.type
_entity_poly.pdbx_seq_one_letter_code
_entity_poly.pdbx_strand_id
1 'polypeptide(L)'
;MISFGKDGLNLLGLGGATPHIRTRQVVESLEMLTDLASFPAQRRLTEDATEQAYASRGFSLHAVPRTKKRQPTLEDVHAILKKKARRVPEAAEAARRLRTLLLSSGKSFCSSTIGMDSLLSGLVCVDLHSLPSESLRSLAGLAILQFVKEKMRAESYRSEGKPRLFVVVDEAWKIAADERSDVIAIVREGRKYGFGLIVASQNPTDVHKSIFSNAGTSVIFRLTLASEREYVRSSLTYSDYYEAASHTMKVGQALVHLEAAQAGCGPRNFILEKIDGEPLLLPVRISGGGMDIEIEKEEMMRKLLSFGLTEKQSSEILAEFERRNFSLDAGRFSELLEGFGHGRASAISLLRELGAGEKELLAVYSSQNGRGAAPGAQEAVLELKEESKHRAEPHERRARGGSRA
;
A
#
# COMPACT_ATOMS: atom_id res chain seq x y z
N MET A 1 -8.22 5.14 5.72
CA MET A 1 -7.45 6.39 5.52
C MET A 1 -6.64 6.65 6.77
N ILE A 2 -5.32 6.83 6.64
CA ILE A 2 -4.42 7.11 7.78
C ILE A 2 -4.06 8.58 7.72
N SER A 3 -4.31 9.31 8.80
CA SER A 3 -4.03 10.75 8.87
C SER A 3 -2.93 11.02 9.90
N PHE A 4 -1.81 11.57 9.42
CA PHE A 4 -0.71 11.94 10.30
C PHE A 4 -1.17 13.05 11.26
N GLY A 5 -0.70 13.04 12.51
CA GLY A 5 -1.09 14.00 13.56
C GLY A 5 -2.12 13.45 14.55
N LYS A 6 -2.98 12.51 14.14
CA LYS A 6 -3.74 11.62 15.05
C LYS A 6 -2.99 10.31 15.29
N ASP A 7 -2.46 9.74 14.22
CA ASP A 7 -1.63 8.54 14.23
C ASP A 7 -0.13 8.89 14.20
N GLY A 8 0.67 8.12 14.93
CA GLY A 8 2.12 8.29 15.02
C GLY A 8 2.88 7.17 14.31
N LEU A 9 3.97 7.53 13.63
CA LEU A 9 4.92 6.62 13.00
C LEU A 9 6.23 6.61 13.78
N ASN A 10 6.64 5.44 14.30
CA ASN A 10 7.97 5.35 14.89
C ASN A 10 9.02 5.27 13.78
N LEU A 11 9.81 6.33 13.60
CA LEU A 11 10.92 6.35 12.64
C LEU A 11 12.00 5.31 12.96
N LEU A 12 12.16 4.94 14.23
CA LEU A 12 13.03 3.84 14.66
C LEU A 12 12.31 2.50 14.70
N GLY A 13 11.16 2.43 14.02
CA GLY A 13 10.50 1.20 13.64
C GLY A 13 11.48 0.28 12.90
N LEU A 14 11.66 -0.97 13.30
CA LEU A 14 12.58 -1.86 12.58
C LEU A 14 11.97 -2.42 11.29
N GLY A 15 10.65 -2.66 11.24
CA GLY A 15 9.94 -3.05 10.01
C GLY A 15 10.44 -4.32 9.30
N GLY A 16 11.32 -5.11 9.92
CA GLY A 16 11.99 -6.26 9.30
C GLY A 16 13.51 -6.08 9.10
N ALA A 17 14.03 -4.86 9.26
CA ALA A 17 15.46 -4.56 9.20
C ALA A 17 16.20 -4.86 10.52
N THR A 18 17.52 -4.98 10.45
CA THR A 18 18.38 -4.98 11.63
C THR A 18 18.52 -3.55 12.19
N PRO A 19 18.76 -3.37 13.49
CA PRO A 19 18.95 -2.03 14.06
C PRO A 19 20.06 -1.23 13.38
N HIS A 20 21.16 -1.86 12.98
CA HIS A 20 22.23 -1.17 12.25
C HIS A 20 21.76 -0.63 10.89
N ILE A 21 21.06 -1.44 10.09
CA ILE A 21 20.50 -0.98 8.81
C ILE A 21 19.48 0.14 9.04
N ARG A 22 18.60 -0.02 10.04
CA ARG A 22 17.59 0.99 10.33
C ARG A 22 18.18 2.31 10.81
N THR A 23 19.23 2.27 11.62
CA THR A 23 19.97 3.47 12.03
C THR A 23 20.48 4.22 10.81
N ARG A 24 21.13 3.51 9.88
CA ARG A 24 21.66 4.13 8.66
C ARG A 24 20.56 4.78 7.81
N GLN A 25 19.44 4.08 7.61
CA GLN A 25 18.28 4.61 6.89
C GLN A 25 17.72 5.89 7.51
N VAL A 26 17.56 5.92 8.84
CA VAL A 26 17.04 7.09 9.55
C VAL A 26 18.02 8.26 9.45
N VAL A 27 19.32 8.01 9.60
CA VAL A 27 20.35 9.04 9.46
C VAL A 27 20.37 9.59 8.02
N GLU A 28 20.35 8.73 7.01
CA GLU A 28 20.28 9.13 5.60
C GLU A 28 19.03 9.98 5.30
N SER A 29 17.86 9.63 5.85
CA SER A 29 16.65 10.46 5.73
C SER A 29 16.79 11.82 6.40
N LEU A 30 17.43 11.88 7.58
CA LEU A 30 17.72 13.15 8.24
C LEU A 30 18.73 13.97 7.43
N GLU A 31 19.72 13.34 6.80
CA GLU A 31 20.70 14.02 5.93
C GLU A 31 20.10 14.58 4.66
N MET A 32 19.15 13.89 4.03
CA MET A 32 18.47 14.38 2.83
C MET A 32 17.58 15.60 3.11
N LEU A 33 17.04 15.69 4.32
CA LEU A 33 15.98 16.65 4.66
C LEU A 33 16.42 17.77 5.61
N THR A 34 17.67 17.70 6.09
CA THR A 34 18.26 18.70 6.99
C THR A 34 19.70 18.97 6.56
N ASP A 35 20.31 20.03 7.09
CA ASP A 35 21.71 20.38 6.79
C ASP A 35 22.74 19.43 7.45
N LEU A 36 22.33 18.26 7.95
CA LEU A 36 23.19 17.33 8.69
C LEU A 36 24.38 16.83 7.84
N ALA A 37 24.20 16.72 6.52
CA ALA A 37 25.26 16.36 5.58
C ALA A 37 26.48 17.31 5.65
N SER A 38 26.24 18.58 5.97
CA SER A 38 27.29 19.60 6.11
C SER A 38 28.09 19.48 7.41
N PHE A 39 27.69 18.60 8.34
CA PHE A 39 28.32 18.44 9.65
C PHE A 39 28.66 16.97 9.97
N PRO A 40 29.77 16.42 9.43
CA PRO A 40 30.13 15.00 9.58
C PRO A 40 30.24 14.50 11.03
N ALA A 41 30.72 15.36 11.94
CA ALA A 41 30.80 15.02 13.36
C ALA A 41 29.40 14.84 13.99
N GLN A 42 28.45 15.72 13.66
CA GLN A 42 27.08 15.64 14.16
C GLN A 42 26.36 14.41 13.61
N ARG A 43 26.59 14.09 12.32
CA ARG A 43 26.11 12.86 11.68
C ARG A 43 26.56 11.62 12.46
N ARG A 44 27.87 11.46 12.66
CA ARG A 44 28.44 10.32 13.40
C ARG A 44 27.90 10.21 14.82
N LEU A 45 27.77 11.34 15.53
CA LEU A 45 27.23 11.35 16.88
C LEU A 45 25.75 10.93 16.93
N THR A 46 24.98 11.31 15.91
CA THR A 46 23.57 10.92 15.77
C THR A 46 23.43 9.43 15.47
N GLU A 47 24.28 8.90 14.59
CA GLU A 47 24.39 7.47 14.31
C GLU A 47 24.74 6.68 15.58
N ASP A 48 25.81 7.05 16.27
CA ASP A 48 26.24 6.43 17.53
C ASP A 48 25.15 6.50 18.62
N ALA A 49 24.44 7.63 18.72
CA ALA A 49 23.35 7.80 19.69
C ALA A 49 22.16 6.91 19.36
N THR A 50 21.88 6.69 18.08
CA THR A 50 20.81 5.83 17.60
C THR A 50 21.11 4.37 17.88
N GLU A 51 22.33 3.90 17.59
CA GLU A 51 22.76 2.54 17.93
C GLU A 51 22.72 2.30 19.45
N GLN A 52 23.17 3.29 20.24
CA GLN A 52 23.08 3.24 21.70
C GLN A 52 21.62 3.17 22.19
N ALA A 53 20.67 3.84 21.51
CA ALA A 53 19.26 3.77 21.86
C ALA A 53 18.74 2.34 21.71
N TYR A 54 19.05 1.66 20.60
CA TYR A 54 18.71 0.24 20.41
C TYR A 54 19.39 -0.67 21.42
N ALA A 55 20.70 -0.50 21.65
CA ALA A 55 21.45 -1.30 22.61
C ALA A 55 20.88 -1.17 24.03
N SER A 56 20.50 0.05 24.45
CA SER A 56 19.89 0.32 25.76
C SER A 56 18.53 -0.37 25.96
N ARG A 57 17.82 -0.63 24.87
CA ARG A 57 16.55 -1.38 24.84
C ARG A 57 16.77 -2.89 24.69
N GLY A 58 18.01 -3.36 24.69
CA GLY A 58 18.37 -4.78 24.62
C GLY A 58 18.18 -5.40 23.24
N PHE A 59 18.38 -4.62 22.17
CA PHE A 59 18.46 -5.10 20.79
C PHE A 59 19.91 -5.37 20.39
N SER A 60 20.14 -6.44 19.62
CA SER A 60 21.42 -6.69 18.95
C SER A 60 21.46 -5.94 17.63
N LEU A 61 22.55 -5.21 17.35
CA LEU A 61 22.66 -4.34 16.18
C LEU A 61 22.60 -5.09 14.84
N HIS A 62 23.07 -6.34 14.82
CA HIS A 62 23.25 -7.13 13.60
C HIS A 62 22.24 -8.27 13.43
N ALA A 63 21.29 -8.42 14.35
CA ALA A 63 20.28 -9.47 14.28
C ALA A 63 18.88 -8.87 14.16
N VAL A 64 18.06 -9.43 13.26
CA VAL A 64 16.64 -9.07 13.18
C VAL A 64 15.96 -9.55 14.47
N PRO A 65 15.33 -8.65 15.26
CA PRO A 65 14.78 -9.04 16.54
C PRO A 65 13.58 -9.96 16.38
N ARG A 66 13.61 -11.08 17.09
CA ARG A 66 12.50 -12.04 17.18
C ARG A 66 11.43 -11.64 18.20
N THR A 67 11.73 -10.69 19.07
CA THR A 67 10.87 -10.31 20.21
C THR A 67 10.09 -9.02 19.93
N LYS A 68 8.82 -8.96 20.35
CA LYS A 68 7.98 -7.74 20.39
C LYS A 68 8.39 -6.74 21.48
N LYS A 69 9.70 -6.58 21.73
CA LYS A 69 10.20 -5.55 22.66
C LYS A 69 9.85 -4.16 22.11
N ARG A 70 9.58 -3.21 23.01
CA ARG A 70 9.32 -1.82 22.64
C ARG A 70 10.58 -1.22 22.01
N GLN A 71 10.44 -0.81 20.75
CA GLN A 71 11.53 -0.20 19.99
C GLN A 71 11.79 1.23 20.49
N PRO A 72 13.03 1.73 20.38
CA PRO A 72 13.36 3.09 20.78
C PRO A 72 12.62 4.13 19.92
N THR A 73 12.57 5.37 20.38
CA THR A 73 12.02 6.51 19.65
C THR A 73 13.07 7.62 19.48
N LEU A 74 12.78 8.62 18.65
CA LEU A 74 13.69 9.75 18.46
C LEU A 74 13.90 10.54 19.76
N GLU A 75 12.97 10.47 20.72
CA GLU A 75 13.14 11.04 22.06
C GLU A 75 14.27 10.34 22.84
N ASP A 76 14.38 9.01 22.73
CA ASP A 76 15.47 8.24 23.34
C ASP A 76 16.82 8.67 22.76
N VAL A 77 16.89 8.85 21.43
CA VAL A 77 18.10 9.33 20.74
C VAL A 77 18.47 10.75 21.19
N HIS A 78 17.49 11.65 21.26
CA HIS A 78 17.68 13.01 21.76
C HIS A 78 18.18 13.04 23.21
N ALA A 79 17.66 12.16 24.08
CA ALA A 79 18.12 12.05 25.47
C ALA A 79 19.59 11.60 25.57
N ILE A 80 20.02 10.66 24.72
CA ILE A 80 21.41 10.20 24.64
C ILE A 80 22.32 11.31 24.14
N LEU A 81 21.94 12.02 23.08
CA LEU A 81 22.69 13.18 22.56
C LEU A 81 22.82 14.27 23.63
N LYS A 82 21.76 14.58 24.37
CA LYS A 82 21.80 15.55 25.48
C LYS A 82 22.76 15.13 26.60
N LYS A 83 22.92 13.83 26.86
CA LYS A 83 23.91 13.33 27.82
C LYS A 83 25.34 13.51 27.29
N LYS A 84 25.57 13.22 26.00
CA LYS A 84 26.86 13.42 25.31
C LYS A 84 27.24 14.90 25.18
N ALA A 85 26.24 15.79 25.05
CA ALA A 85 26.40 17.24 24.96
C ALA A 85 27.16 17.86 26.15
N ARG A 86 27.21 17.19 27.31
CA ARG A 86 28.01 17.63 28.46
C ARG A 86 29.53 17.58 28.22
N ARG A 87 29.97 16.77 27.25
CA ARG A 87 31.39 16.52 26.95
C ARG A 87 31.80 16.98 25.55
N VAL A 88 30.85 16.97 24.60
CA VAL A 88 31.12 17.23 23.19
C VAL A 88 30.16 18.33 22.70
N PRO A 89 30.65 19.53 22.32
CA PRO A 89 29.82 20.63 21.83
C PRO A 89 28.98 20.25 20.60
N GLU A 90 29.52 19.47 19.68
CA GLU A 90 28.84 19.01 18.47
C GLU A 90 27.62 18.14 18.79
N ALA A 91 27.65 17.40 19.90
CA ALA A 91 26.50 16.63 20.37
C ALA A 91 25.37 17.53 20.88
N ALA A 92 25.69 18.72 21.41
CA ALA A 92 24.69 19.71 21.81
C ALA A 92 23.95 20.25 20.57
N GLU A 93 24.69 20.55 19.51
CA GLU A 93 24.15 21.03 18.24
C GLU A 93 23.30 19.98 17.51
N ALA A 94 23.73 18.71 17.52
CA ALA A 94 22.93 17.59 17.01
C ALA A 94 21.64 17.40 17.84
N ALA A 95 21.73 17.47 19.17
CA ALA A 95 20.56 17.38 20.05
C ALA A 95 19.57 18.53 19.78
N ARG A 96 20.06 19.75 19.59
CA ARG A 96 19.23 20.92 19.28
C ARG A 96 18.46 20.73 17.98
N ARG A 97 19.11 20.27 16.90
CA ARG A 97 18.48 19.97 15.61
C ARG A 97 17.37 18.91 15.76
N LEU A 98 17.69 17.80 16.41
CA LEU A 98 16.72 16.73 16.63
C LEU A 98 15.53 17.20 17.49
N ARG A 99 15.79 18.06 18.48
CA ARG A 99 14.74 18.67 19.30
C ARG A 99 13.83 19.56 18.48
N THR A 100 14.36 20.39 17.59
CA THR A 100 13.54 21.21 16.68
C THR A 100 12.62 20.33 15.85
N LEU A 101 13.15 19.25 15.27
CA LEU A 101 12.37 18.29 14.49
C LEU A 101 11.25 17.64 15.32
N LEU A 102 11.56 17.18 16.54
CA LEU A 102 10.59 16.60 17.46
C LEU A 102 9.46 17.58 17.80
N LEU A 103 9.80 18.82 18.15
CA LEU A 103 8.84 19.87 18.47
C LEU A 103 7.94 20.21 17.27
N SER A 104 8.51 20.31 16.08
CA SER A 104 7.76 20.58 14.85
C SER A 104 6.88 19.40 14.43
N SER A 105 7.25 18.17 14.79
CA SER A 105 6.50 16.97 14.39
C SER A 105 5.31 16.60 15.29
N GLY A 106 5.23 17.18 16.50
CA GLY A 106 4.19 16.84 17.47
C GLY A 106 4.15 15.34 17.78
N LYS A 107 2.97 14.72 17.70
CA LYS A 107 2.78 13.27 17.93
C LYS A 107 3.10 12.39 16.72
N SER A 108 3.44 12.99 15.58
CA SER A 108 3.53 12.29 14.29
C SER A 108 4.69 11.31 14.20
N PHE A 109 5.80 11.56 14.91
CA PHE A 109 6.97 10.67 14.95
C PHE A 109 7.20 10.01 16.32
N CYS A 110 6.11 9.76 17.06
CA CYS A 110 6.14 9.08 18.36
C CYS A 110 6.08 7.55 18.24
N SER A 111 5.95 6.86 19.39
CA SER A 111 5.71 5.40 19.41
C SER A 111 4.59 5.03 18.46
N SER A 112 4.86 4.05 17.59
CA SER A 112 4.03 3.68 16.44
C SER A 112 2.63 3.23 16.86
N THR A 113 1.62 3.92 16.35
CA THR A 113 0.21 3.49 16.41
C THR A 113 -0.16 2.66 15.17
N ILE A 114 0.52 2.91 14.04
CA ILE A 114 0.21 2.30 12.74
C ILE A 114 0.90 0.93 12.61
N GLY A 115 0.12 -0.11 12.32
CA GLY A 115 0.65 -1.42 11.97
C GLY A 115 1.29 -1.40 10.58
N MET A 116 2.53 -1.86 10.47
CA MET A 116 3.25 -1.94 9.18
C MET A 116 2.48 -2.78 8.15
N ASP A 117 1.90 -3.90 8.58
CA ASP A 117 1.17 -4.78 7.68
C ASP A 117 -0.14 -4.14 7.20
N SER A 118 -0.77 -3.28 8.03
CA SER A 118 -1.97 -2.52 7.62
C SER A 118 -1.68 -1.42 6.61
N LEU A 119 -0.42 -0.97 6.46
CA LEU A 119 -0.04 -0.02 5.41
C LEU A 119 0.07 -0.67 4.03
N LEU A 120 0.18 -2.00 3.98
CA LEU A 120 0.46 -2.75 2.75
C LEU A 120 -0.74 -3.61 2.30
N SER A 121 -1.84 -3.60 3.06
CA SER A 121 -3.04 -4.40 2.79
C SER A 121 -4.17 -3.53 2.23
N GLY A 122 -4.64 -3.86 1.03
CA GLY A 122 -5.74 -3.14 0.36
C GLY A 122 -5.35 -1.75 -0.13
N LEU A 123 -6.33 -0.86 -0.29
CA LEU A 123 -6.11 0.52 -0.69
C LEU A 123 -5.88 1.41 0.55
N VAL A 124 -4.64 1.87 0.71
CA VAL A 124 -4.25 2.72 1.85
C VAL A 124 -3.86 4.10 1.36
N CYS A 125 -4.67 5.09 1.69
CA CYS A 125 -4.34 6.51 1.53
C CYS A 125 -3.71 7.04 2.82
N VAL A 126 -2.48 7.55 2.71
CA VAL A 126 -1.75 8.20 3.79
C VAL A 126 -1.79 9.71 3.57
N ASP A 127 -2.54 10.41 4.40
CA ASP A 127 -2.64 11.86 4.37
C ASP A 127 -1.54 12.50 5.22
N LEU A 128 -0.65 13.24 4.55
CA LEU A 128 0.47 13.98 5.14
C LEU A 128 0.22 15.49 5.21
N HIS A 129 -0.93 15.99 4.74
CA HIS A 129 -1.22 17.42 4.65
C HIS A 129 -1.18 18.13 6.02
N SER A 130 -1.56 17.42 7.07
CA SER A 130 -1.55 17.89 8.46
C SER A 130 -0.15 18.20 9.02
N LEU A 131 0.92 17.72 8.39
CA LEU A 131 2.29 18.01 8.83
C LEU A 131 2.69 19.45 8.43
N PRO A 132 3.25 20.23 9.38
CA PRO A 132 3.37 21.68 9.23
C PRO A 132 4.44 22.11 8.23
N SER A 133 5.41 21.25 7.93
CA SER A 133 6.44 21.56 6.94
C SER A 133 6.59 20.43 5.93
N GLU A 134 6.97 20.83 4.72
CA GLU A 134 7.22 19.91 3.61
C GLU A 134 8.35 18.92 3.93
N SER A 135 9.41 19.35 4.62
CA SER A 135 10.49 18.44 5.03
C SER A 135 9.99 17.34 5.98
N LEU A 136 9.01 17.62 6.85
CA LEU A 136 8.41 16.57 7.67
C LEU A 136 7.52 15.61 6.86
N ARG A 137 6.79 16.13 5.84
CA ARG A 137 6.04 15.27 4.91
C ARG A 137 6.98 14.35 4.15
N SER A 138 8.08 14.88 3.62
CA SER A 138 9.12 14.10 2.95
C SER A 138 9.74 13.06 3.89
N LEU A 139 9.95 13.38 5.17
CA LEU A 139 10.49 12.44 6.16
C LEU A 139 9.52 11.30 6.43
N ALA A 140 8.23 11.60 6.59
CA ALA A 140 7.19 10.58 6.74
C ALA A 140 7.09 9.68 5.50
N GLY A 141 7.10 10.28 4.30
CA GLY A 141 7.10 9.56 3.02
C GLY A 141 8.30 8.64 2.87
N LEU A 142 9.51 9.12 3.11
CA LEU A 142 10.73 8.31 3.10
C LEU A 142 10.66 7.16 4.09
N ALA A 143 10.21 7.43 5.32
CA ALA A 143 10.10 6.38 6.32
C ALA A 143 9.14 5.27 5.87
N ILE A 144 7.98 5.62 5.30
CA ILE A 144 7.03 4.66 4.74
C ILE A 144 7.66 3.87 3.59
N LEU A 145 8.33 4.55 2.65
CA LEU A 145 9.02 3.90 1.53
C LEU A 145 10.13 2.96 1.97
N GLN A 146 10.87 3.29 3.03
CA GLN A 146 11.86 2.40 3.63
C GLN A 146 11.21 1.12 4.14
N PHE A 147 10.07 1.24 4.81
CA PHE A 147 9.32 0.07 5.27
C PHE A 147 8.81 -0.79 4.10
N VAL A 148 8.29 -0.15 3.05
CA VAL A 148 7.91 -0.83 1.80
C VAL A 148 9.11 -1.56 1.20
N LYS A 149 10.26 -0.89 1.09
CA LYS A 149 11.49 -1.46 0.51
C LYS A 149 11.99 -2.66 1.30
N GLU A 150 11.98 -2.61 2.64
CA GLU A 150 12.43 -3.75 3.43
C GLU A 150 11.44 -4.92 3.40
N LYS A 151 10.14 -4.64 3.32
CA LYS A 151 9.13 -5.68 3.08
C LYS A 151 9.34 -6.33 1.71
N MET A 152 9.56 -5.52 0.67
CA MET A 152 9.90 -5.98 -0.68
C MET A 152 11.13 -6.91 -0.67
N ARG A 153 12.20 -6.55 0.06
CA ARG A 153 13.43 -7.36 0.14
C ARG A 153 13.30 -8.62 1.00
N ALA A 154 12.38 -8.62 1.97
CA ALA A 154 12.07 -9.81 2.75
C ALA A 154 11.29 -10.86 1.95
N GLU A 155 10.63 -10.45 0.86
CA GLU A 155 9.92 -11.37 -0.02
C GLU A 155 10.87 -12.12 -0.95
N SER A 156 10.56 -13.39 -1.19
CA SER A 156 11.29 -14.20 -2.17
C SER A 156 10.97 -13.72 -3.59
N TYR A 157 11.99 -13.78 -4.46
CA TYR A 157 11.82 -13.56 -5.90
C TYR A 157 10.69 -14.44 -6.45
N ARG A 158 9.77 -13.84 -7.23
CA ARG A 158 8.67 -14.57 -7.85
C ARG A 158 8.59 -14.23 -9.34
N SER A 159 8.59 -15.26 -10.16
CA SER A 159 8.61 -15.16 -11.63
C SER A 159 7.28 -14.74 -12.25
N GLU A 160 6.18 -14.69 -11.48
CA GLU A 160 4.82 -14.56 -12.04
C GLU A 160 4.43 -13.14 -12.49
N GLY A 161 5.26 -12.12 -12.32
CA GLY A 161 5.10 -10.81 -12.98
C GLY A 161 3.84 -10.00 -12.64
N LYS A 162 2.95 -10.49 -11.77
CA LYS A 162 1.74 -9.78 -11.35
C LYS A 162 2.07 -8.66 -10.35
N PRO A 163 1.55 -7.44 -10.54
CA PRO A 163 1.69 -6.38 -9.54
C PRO A 163 1.01 -6.78 -8.23
N ARG A 164 1.69 -6.57 -7.09
CA ARG A 164 1.19 -6.85 -5.73
C ARG A 164 0.93 -5.58 -4.94
N LEU A 165 1.79 -4.58 -5.12
CA LEU A 165 1.69 -3.29 -4.47
C LEU A 165 2.06 -2.21 -5.47
N PHE A 166 1.20 -1.23 -5.63
CA PHE A 166 1.57 0.06 -6.20
C PHE A 166 1.73 1.06 -5.07
N VAL A 167 2.87 1.75 -5.05
CA VAL A 167 3.04 2.92 -4.22
C VAL A 167 2.85 4.15 -5.09
N VAL A 168 1.91 5.01 -4.70
CA VAL A 168 1.67 6.29 -5.37
C VAL A 168 2.31 7.37 -4.52
N VAL A 169 3.26 8.08 -5.12
CA VAL A 169 3.99 9.18 -4.50
C VAL A 169 3.54 10.46 -5.17
N ASP A 170 2.62 11.16 -4.50
CA ASP A 170 2.08 12.45 -4.95
C ASP A 170 2.86 13.61 -4.34
N GLU A 171 3.30 14.55 -5.18
CA GLU A 171 3.99 15.80 -4.79
C GLU A 171 5.16 15.62 -3.79
N ALA A 172 5.90 14.54 -3.93
CA ALA A 172 7.06 14.26 -3.08
C ALA A 172 8.38 14.52 -3.83
N TRP A 173 8.47 15.66 -4.49
CA TRP A 173 9.64 16.05 -5.28
C TRP A 173 10.95 15.96 -4.50
N LYS A 174 10.99 16.37 -3.23
CA LYS A 174 12.20 16.27 -2.38
C LYS A 174 12.75 14.85 -2.28
N ILE A 175 11.87 13.85 -2.30
CA ILE A 175 12.26 12.44 -2.22
C ILE A 175 12.41 11.83 -3.61
N ALA A 176 11.78 12.39 -4.63
CA ALA A 176 11.94 11.95 -6.02
C ALA A 176 13.19 12.53 -6.70
N ALA A 177 13.75 13.64 -6.17
CA ALA A 177 14.90 14.34 -6.72
C ALA A 177 16.26 13.76 -6.28
N ASP A 178 16.36 13.20 -5.07
CA ASP A 178 17.62 12.68 -4.51
C ASP A 178 17.88 11.24 -4.98
N GLU A 179 19.05 10.97 -5.58
CA GLU A 179 19.42 9.63 -6.05
C GLU A 179 19.50 8.59 -4.91
N ARG A 180 19.76 9.03 -3.67
CA ARG A 180 19.85 8.17 -2.49
C ARG A 180 18.47 7.76 -1.96
N SER A 181 17.40 8.34 -2.49
CA SER A 181 16.05 8.05 -2.05
C SER A 181 15.61 6.62 -2.35
N ASP A 182 14.81 6.06 -1.46
CA ASP A 182 14.19 4.76 -1.60
C ASP A 182 13.25 4.67 -2.81
N VAL A 183 12.75 5.81 -3.29
CA VAL A 183 12.01 5.94 -4.55
C VAL A 183 12.82 5.33 -5.71
N ILE A 184 14.10 5.69 -5.84
CA ILE A 184 14.97 5.21 -6.92
C ILE A 184 15.26 3.72 -6.79
N ALA A 185 15.49 3.25 -5.56
CA ALA A 185 15.71 1.83 -5.29
C ALA A 185 14.49 0.98 -5.68
N ILE A 186 13.28 1.42 -5.31
CA ILE A 186 12.03 0.74 -5.66
C ILE A 186 11.81 0.75 -7.18
N VAL A 187 12.11 1.86 -7.86
CA VAL A 187 12.00 1.91 -9.33
C VAL A 187 12.95 0.93 -10.02
N ARG A 188 14.20 0.82 -9.55
CA ARG A 188 15.22 -0.06 -10.16
C ARG A 188 15.00 -1.54 -9.84
N GLU A 189 14.57 -1.87 -8.61
CA GLU A 189 14.50 -3.26 -8.13
C GLU A 189 13.06 -3.80 -8.02
N GLY A 190 12.06 -2.93 -7.90
CA GLY A 190 10.69 -3.28 -7.49
C GLY A 190 9.99 -4.25 -8.43
N ARG A 191 10.24 -4.14 -9.74
CA ARG A 191 9.68 -5.05 -10.76
C ARG A 191 9.97 -6.53 -10.44
N LYS A 192 11.15 -6.83 -9.87
CA LYS A 192 11.55 -8.20 -9.48
C LYS A 192 10.62 -8.82 -8.42
N TYR A 193 9.95 -7.99 -7.63
CA TYR A 193 9.13 -8.40 -6.49
C TYR A 193 7.63 -8.13 -6.72
N GLY A 194 7.24 -7.63 -7.90
CA GLY A 194 5.87 -7.21 -8.18
C GLY A 194 5.48 -5.88 -7.53
N PHE A 195 6.45 -5.03 -7.21
CA PHE A 195 6.23 -3.70 -6.65
C PHE A 195 6.30 -2.67 -7.78
N GLY A 196 5.24 -1.89 -7.95
CA GLY A 196 5.14 -0.77 -8.87
C GLY A 196 5.22 0.56 -8.15
N LEU A 197 5.70 1.58 -8.84
CA LEU A 197 5.72 2.96 -8.35
C LEU A 197 5.04 3.87 -9.36
N ILE A 198 4.18 4.75 -8.86
CA ILE A 198 3.63 5.88 -9.62
C ILE A 198 4.15 7.15 -8.94
N VAL A 199 4.80 8.02 -9.70
CA VAL A 199 5.27 9.32 -9.23
C VAL A 199 4.49 10.39 -9.97
N ALA A 200 3.84 11.28 -9.22
CA ALA A 200 3.18 12.46 -9.75
C ALA A 200 3.90 13.72 -9.24
N SER A 201 4.16 14.65 -10.15
CA SER A 201 4.84 15.92 -9.84
C SER A 201 4.35 17.01 -10.78
N GLN A 202 4.11 18.21 -10.23
CA GLN A 202 3.79 19.39 -11.01
C GLN A 202 4.92 19.80 -11.95
N ASN A 203 6.17 19.78 -11.46
CA ASN A 203 7.33 20.12 -12.28
C ASN A 203 8.09 18.83 -12.65
N PRO A 204 8.44 18.61 -13.92
CA PRO A 204 9.20 17.42 -14.31
C PRO A 204 10.66 17.47 -13.83
N THR A 205 11.24 18.66 -13.67
CA THR A 205 12.63 18.84 -13.19
C THR A 205 12.86 18.38 -11.76
N ASP A 206 11.78 18.27 -11.00
CA ASP A 206 11.74 17.81 -9.62
C ASP A 206 11.83 16.27 -9.50
N VAL A 207 11.72 15.56 -10.61
CA VAL A 207 11.81 14.09 -10.69
C VAL A 207 13.16 13.71 -11.25
N HIS A 208 13.92 12.90 -10.53
CA HIS A 208 15.26 12.49 -10.95
C HIS A 208 15.23 11.71 -12.27
N LYS A 209 16.22 11.92 -13.15
CA LYS A 209 16.31 11.28 -14.48
C LYS A 209 16.24 9.75 -14.43
N SER A 210 16.77 9.13 -13.36
CA SER A 210 16.68 7.67 -13.20
C SER A 210 15.25 7.16 -13.05
N ILE A 211 14.29 7.99 -12.60
CA ILE A 211 12.88 7.60 -12.54
C ILE A 211 12.34 7.52 -13.97
N PHE A 212 12.55 8.56 -14.78
CA PHE A 212 12.16 8.56 -16.19
C PHE A 212 12.77 7.39 -16.97
N SER A 213 14.07 7.10 -16.78
CA SER A 213 14.76 6.04 -17.53
C SER A 213 14.32 4.62 -17.17
N ASN A 214 13.63 4.43 -16.05
CA ASN A 214 13.15 3.12 -15.58
C ASN A 214 11.61 3.05 -15.57
N ALA A 215 10.92 4.15 -15.87
CA ALA A 215 9.48 4.19 -15.95
C ALA A 215 9.02 3.47 -17.23
N GLY A 216 8.17 2.45 -17.08
CA GLY A 216 7.58 1.76 -18.23
C GLY A 216 6.53 2.61 -18.96
N THR A 217 5.96 3.59 -18.27
CA THR A 217 4.92 4.49 -18.79
C THR A 217 5.13 5.87 -18.21
N SER A 218 5.12 6.89 -19.06
CA SER A 218 5.10 8.29 -18.66
C SER A 218 3.87 8.96 -19.25
N VAL A 219 3.13 9.68 -18.41
CA VAL A 219 1.96 10.48 -18.81
C VAL A 219 2.31 11.94 -18.53
N ILE A 220 2.42 12.73 -19.59
CA ILE A 220 2.89 14.12 -19.54
C ILE A 220 1.74 15.02 -19.91
N PHE A 221 1.30 15.83 -18.95
CA PHE A 221 0.30 16.87 -19.18
C PHE A 221 0.94 18.12 -19.79
N ARG A 222 0.15 19.18 -19.96
CA ARG A 222 0.63 20.43 -20.55
C ARG A 222 1.88 20.98 -19.84
N LEU A 223 2.96 21.20 -20.58
CA LEU A 223 4.20 21.81 -20.11
C LEU A 223 4.38 23.23 -20.66
N THR A 224 4.45 24.21 -19.75
CA THR A 224 4.49 25.62 -20.14
C THR A 224 5.92 26.12 -20.35
N LEU A 225 6.87 25.70 -19.51
CA LEU A 225 8.25 26.18 -19.55
C LEU A 225 9.07 25.42 -20.58
N ALA A 226 9.89 26.15 -21.35
CA ALA A 226 10.77 25.56 -22.36
C ALA A 226 11.83 24.63 -21.72
N SER A 227 12.35 24.99 -20.54
CA SER A 227 13.30 24.18 -19.79
C SER A 227 12.72 22.82 -19.36
N GLU A 228 11.44 22.79 -18.98
CA GLU A 228 10.73 21.56 -18.62
C GLU A 228 10.51 20.66 -19.83
N ARG A 229 10.05 21.24 -20.95
CA ARG A 229 9.87 20.52 -22.20
C ARG A 229 11.17 19.91 -22.69
N GLU A 230 12.28 20.65 -22.63
CA GLU A 230 13.60 20.14 -22.99
C GLU A 230 14.07 19.04 -22.02
N TYR A 231 13.82 19.19 -20.72
CA TYR A 231 14.15 18.17 -19.73
C TYR A 231 13.40 16.85 -19.99
N VAL A 232 12.10 16.90 -20.26
CA VAL A 232 11.30 15.71 -20.57
C VAL A 232 11.70 15.12 -21.92
N ARG A 233 11.89 15.95 -22.95
CA ARG A 233 12.33 15.52 -24.28
C ARG A 233 13.67 14.79 -24.24
N SER A 234 14.65 15.35 -23.52
CA SER A 234 15.96 14.73 -23.35
C SER A 234 15.94 13.45 -22.49
N SER A 235 14.94 13.31 -21.61
CA SER A 235 14.80 12.12 -20.76
C SER A 235 14.07 10.96 -21.45
N LEU A 236 13.06 11.25 -22.27
CA LEU A 236 12.20 10.23 -22.91
C LEU A 236 12.46 10.04 -24.42
N THR A 237 13.26 10.92 -25.02
CA THR A 237 13.67 10.83 -26.44
C THR A 237 12.48 10.75 -27.41
N TYR A 238 11.62 11.76 -27.41
CA TYR A 238 10.54 11.91 -28.41
C TYR A 238 10.82 13.07 -29.39
N SER A 239 10.08 13.11 -30.51
CA SER A 239 10.26 14.10 -31.58
C SER A 239 9.76 15.50 -31.21
N ASP A 240 10.27 16.52 -31.92
CA ASP A 240 9.90 17.93 -31.72
C ASP A 240 8.41 18.20 -31.95
N TYR A 241 7.73 17.35 -32.73
CA TYR A 241 6.27 17.38 -32.86
C TYR A 241 5.56 17.23 -31.50
N TYR A 242 5.96 16.25 -30.68
CA TYR A 242 5.37 16.01 -29.37
C TYR A 242 5.77 17.08 -28.35
N GLU A 243 6.96 17.66 -28.50
CA GLU A 243 7.39 18.82 -27.71
C GLU A 243 6.44 20.01 -27.94
N ALA A 244 6.20 20.38 -29.20
CA ALA A 244 5.31 21.47 -29.55
C ALA A 244 3.85 21.17 -29.13
N ALA A 245 3.41 19.93 -29.30
CA ALA A 245 2.09 19.50 -28.86
C ALA A 245 1.91 19.64 -27.34
N SER A 246 2.91 19.26 -26.54
CA SER A 246 2.85 19.34 -25.07
C SER A 246 2.59 20.76 -24.54
N HIS A 247 2.94 21.80 -25.31
CA HIS A 247 2.66 23.19 -24.93
C HIS A 247 1.20 23.61 -25.14
N THR A 248 0.54 23.03 -26.14
CA THR A 248 -0.80 23.43 -26.61
C THR A 248 -1.93 22.56 -26.07
N MET A 249 -1.61 21.52 -25.29
CA MET A 249 -2.58 20.58 -24.72
C MET A 249 -3.61 21.27 -23.81
N LYS A 250 -4.86 20.82 -23.87
CA LYS A 250 -5.94 21.26 -22.99
C LYS A 250 -6.05 20.36 -21.75
N VAL A 251 -6.88 20.76 -20.79
CA VAL A 251 -7.19 19.94 -19.62
C VAL A 251 -7.76 18.60 -20.07
N GLY A 252 -7.23 17.50 -19.53
CA GLY A 252 -7.58 16.13 -19.91
C GLY A 252 -6.79 15.59 -21.10
N GLN A 253 -5.99 16.39 -21.79
CA GLN A 253 -5.05 15.89 -22.80
C GLN A 253 -3.70 15.55 -22.18
N ALA A 254 -3.07 14.49 -22.68
CA ALA A 254 -1.74 14.08 -22.24
C ALA A 254 -0.92 13.46 -23.38
N LEU A 255 0.38 13.72 -23.37
CA LEU A 255 1.36 12.94 -24.11
C LEU A 255 1.66 11.66 -23.32
N VAL A 256 1.48 10.51 -23.96
CA VAL A 256 1.80 9.21 -23.36
C VAL A 256 3.04 8.64 -24.04
N HIS A 257 4.01 8.25 -23.23
CA HIS A 257 5.21 7.54 -23.65
C HIS A 257 5.24 6.16 -23.01
N LEU A 258 5.40 5.11 -23.81
CA LEU A 258 5.47 3.72 -23.38
C LEU A 258 6.85 3.13 -23.70
N GLU A 259 7.56 2.58 -22.72
CA GLU A 259 8.86 1.94 -22.97
C GLU A 259 8.69 0.58 -23.64
N ALA A 260 7.63 -0.15 -23.26
CA ALA A 260 7.35 -1.50 -23.73
C ALA A 260 6.26 -1.53 -24.81
N ALA A 261 6.47 -0.84 -25.94
CA ALA A 261 5.69 -1.14 -27.14
C ALA A 261 6.20 -2.47 -27.72
N GLN A 262 5.52 -3.58 -27.43
CA GLN A 262 5.77 -4.83 -28.16
C GLN A 262 5.61 -4.56 -29.67
N ALA A 263 6.39 -5.28 -30.50
CA ALA A 263 6.21 -5.21 -31.96
C ALA A 263 4.76 -5.57 -32.32
N GLY A 264 3.98 -4.58 -32.77
CA GLY A 264 2.54 -4.70 -33.07
C GLY A 264 1.60 -3.94 -32.10
N CYS A 265 2.10 -3.41 -30.98
CA CYS A 265 1.30 -2.75 -29.95
C CYS A 265 1.46 -1.22 -30.01
N GLY A 266 0.84 -0.60 -31.01
CA GLY A 266 0.68 0.86 -31.10
C GLY A 266 1.98 1.68 -31.20
N PRO A 267 1.87 3.01 -31.36
CA PRO A 267 3.02 3.90 -31.33
C PRO A 267 3.56 4.04 -29.91
N ARG A 268 4.90 4.14 -29.79
CA ARG A 268 5.61 4.37 -28.51
C ARG A 268 5.19 5.68 -27.84
N ASN A 269 4.93 6.70 -28.65
CA ASN A 269 4.49 8.03 -28.25
C ASN A 269 3.15 8.31 -28.91
N PHE A 270 2.17 8.80 -28.17
CA PHE A 270 0.91 9.27 -28.73
C PHE A 270 0.27 10.34 -27.83
N ILE A 271 -0.63 11.12 -28.42
CA ILE A 271 -1.43 12.09 -27.67
C ILE A 271 -2.76 11.44 -27.33
N LEU A 272 -3.09 11.44 -26.06
CA LEU A 272 -4.38 11.02 -25.56
C LEU A 272 -5.28 12.25 -25.49
N GLU A 273 -6.37 12.23 -26.27
CA GLU A 273 -7.22 13.40 -26.50
C GLU A 273 -8.07 13.79 -25.29
N LYS A 274 -8.40 12.81 -24.44
CA LYS A 274 -9.17 13.03 -23.22
C LYS A 274 -8.96 11.89 -22.23
N ILE A 275 -8.54 12.22 -21.02
CA ILE A 275 -8.60 11.33 -19.85
C ILE A 275 -9.98 11.55 -19.24
N ASP A 276 -10.87 10.59 -19.47
CA ASP A 276 -12.10 10.50 -18.71
C ASP A 276 -11.74 10.01 -17.29
N GLY A 277 -12.14 10.78 -16.28
CA GLY A 277 -11.98 10.35 -14.90
C GLY A 277 -12.90 9.17 -14.63
N GLU A 278 -12.34 8.08 -14.13
CA GLU A 278 -13.12 6.99 -13.56
C GLU A 278 -13.50 7.34 -12.11
N PRO A 279 -14.73 7.04 -11.65
CA PRO A 279 -15.02 7.06 -10.22
C PRO A 279 -14.06 6.10 -9.49
N LEU A 280 -13.74 6.39 -8.23
CA LEU A 280 -12.84 5.53 -7.44
C LEU A 280 -13.40 4.11 -7.39
N LEU A 281 -12.76 3.17 -8.09
CA LEU A 281 -13.01 1.74 -7.95
C LEU A 281 -12.59 1.33 -6.53
N LEU A 282 -13.55 1.35 -5.61
CA LEU A 282 -13.33 0.94 -4.23
C LEU A 282 -13.72 -0.55 -4.11
N PRO A 283 -12.77 -1.49 -4.16
CA PRO A 283 -13.11 -2.88 -3.93
C PRO A 283 -13.53 -3.07 -2.46
N VAL A 284 -14.62 -3.79 -2.26
CA VAL A 284 -15.03 -4.34 -0.97
C VAL A 284 -14.61 -5.81 -0.89
N ARG A 285 -14.11 -6.20 0.27
CA ARG A 285 -13.59 -7.53 0.52
C ARG A 285 -14.41 -8.26 1.57
N ILE A 286 -14.83 -9.49 1.28
CA ILE A 286 -15.52 -10.36 2.23
C ILE A 286 -14.62 -11.56 2.50
N SER A 287 -14.23 -11.74 3.76
CA SER A 287 -13.33 -12.81 4.19
C SER A 287 -13.96 -13.69 5.27
N GLY A 288 -13.72 -15.01 5.26
CA GLY A 288 -14.25 -15.91 6.30
C GLY A 288 -14.25 -17.37 5.91
N GLY A 289 -13.93 -18.28 6.83
CA GLY A 289 -13.96 -19.73 6.56
C GLY A 289 -13.02 -20.22 5.44
N GLY A 290 -11.98 -19.45 5.12
CA GLY A 290 -11.06 -19.70 3.99
C GLY A 290 -11.42 -18.96 2.69
N MET A 291 -12.57 -18.28 2.66
CA MET A 291 -13.02 -17.40 1.58
C MET A 291 -12.29 -16.06 1.63
N ASP A 292 -11.91 -15.53 0.46
CA ASP A 292 -11.47 -14.14 0.26
C ASP A 292 -12.05 -13.63 -1.08
N ILE A 293 -13.17 -12.92 -1.02
CA ILE A 293 -13.87 -12.37 -2.18
C ILE A 293 -13.61 -10.89 -2.27
N GLU A 294 -13.18 -10.41 -3.44
CA GLU A 294 -12.96 -9.00 -3.72
C GLU A 294 -13.84 -8.56 -4.88
N ILE A 295 -14.70 -7.57 -4.66
CA ILE A 295 -15.71 -7.08 -5.63
C ILE A 295 -15.74 -5.56 -5.59
N GLU A 296 -15.92 -4.91 -6.74
CA GLU A 296 -16.04 -3.45 -6.83
C GLU A 296 -17.28 -2.94 -6.08
N LYS A 297 -17.20 -1.80 -5.39
CA LYS A 297 -18.31 -1.20 -4.63
C LYS A 297 -19.56 -1.01 -5.49
N GLU A 298 -19.42 -0.57 -6.74
CA GLU A 298 -20.53 -0.39 -7.67
C GLU A 298 -21.13 -1.72 -8.13
N GLU A 299 -20.30 -2.75 -8.32
CA GLU A 299 -20.79 -4.10 -8.60
C GLU A 299 -21.50 -4.70 -7.38
N MET A 300 -20.94 -4.53 -6.18
CA MET A 300 -21.55 -4.94 -4.92
C MET A 300 -22.90 -4.26 -4.74
N MET A 301 -22.98 -2.94 -4.97
CA MET A 301 -24.22 -2.19 -4.87
C MET A 301 -25.27 -2.72 -5.86
N ARG A 302 -24.88 -2.99 -7.12
CA ARG A 302 -25.77 -3.61 -8.11
C ARG A 302 -26.26 -4.99 -7.66
N LYS A 303 -25.37 -5.83 -7.12
CA LYS A 303 -25.72 -7.17 -6.62
C LYS A 303 -26.63 -7.13 -5.39
N LEU A 304 -26.43 -6.18 -4.48
CA LEU A 304 -27.30 -5.99 -3.31
C LEU A 304 -28.71 -5.55 -3.74
N LEU A 305 -28.81 -4.63 -4.71
CA LEU A 305 -30.09 -4.19 -5.27
C LEU A 305 -30.79 -5.32 -6.05
N SER A 306 -30.07 -6.10 -6.87
CA SER A 306 -30.66 -7.24 -7.60
C SER A 306 -31.13 -8.36 -6.68
N PHE A 307 -30.50 -8.49 -5.52
CA PHE A 307 -30.87 -9.42 -4.46
C PHE A 307 -32.13 -9.00 -3.68
N GLY A 308 -32.60 -7.75 -3.86
CA GLY A 308 -33.85 -7.26 -3.28
C GLY A 308 -33.67 -6.36 -2.04
N LEU A 309 -32.46 -5.90 -1.74
CA LEU A 309 -32.24 -4.87 -0.71
C LEU A 309 -32.65 -3.50 -1.25
N THR A 310 -33.15 -2.64 -0.35
CA THR A 310 -33.43 -1.23 -0.69
C THR A 310 -32.13 -0.43 -0.82
N GLU A 311 -32.17 0.72 -1.49
CA GLU A 311 -31.01 1.64 -1.58
C GLU A 311 -30.49 2.06 -0.19
N LYS A 312 -31.40 2.23 0.79
CA LYS A 312 -31.04 2.57 2.17
C LYS A 312 -30.26 1.44 2.84
N GLN A 313 -30.75 0.21 2.76
CA GLN A 313 -30.08 -0.97 3.35
C GLN A 313 -28.74 -1.24 2.66
N SER A 314 -28.69 -1.13 1.34
CA SER A 314 -27.45 -1.30 0.56
C SER A 314 -26.40 -0.25 0.94
N SER A 315 -26.82 0.99 1.15
CA SER A 315 -25.95 2.08 1.61
C SER A 315 -25.43 1.83 3.03
N GLU A 316 -26.25 1.28 3.92
CA GLU A 316 -25.83 0.92 5.29
C GLU A 316 -24.79 -0.21 5.31
N ILE A 317 -24.97 -1.23 4.48
CA ILE A 317 -23.98 -2.31 4.31
C ILE A 317 -22.64 -1.74 3.82
N LEU A 318 -22.67 -0.89 2.79
CA LEU A 318 -21.46 -0.25 2.26
C LEU A 318 -20.80 0.67 3.29
N ALA A 319 -21.57 1.37 4.12
CA ALA A 319 -21.03 2.18 5.21
C ALA A 319 -20.33 1.31 6.28
N GLU A 320 -20.81 0.10 6.54
CA GLU A 320 -20.11 -0.85 7.42
C GLU A 320 -18.80 -1.37 6.81
N PHE A 321 -18.74 -1.57 5.48
CA PHE A 321 -17.47 -1.83 4.79
C PHE A 321 -16.50 -0.67 4.97
N GLU A 322 -16.94 0.58 4.74
CA GLU A 322 -16.10 1.78 4.88
C GLU A 322 -15.54 1.94 6.31
N ARG A 323 -16.36 1.69 7.34
CA ARG A 323 -15.95 1.74 8.74
C ARG A 323 -14.85 0.72 9.09
N ARG A 324 -14.77 -0.37 8.33
CA ARG A 324 -13.84 -1.49 8.57
C ARG A 324 -12.74 -1.59 7.51
N ASN A 325 -12.37 -0.47 6.91
CA ASN A 325 -11.34 -0.40 5.86
C ASN A 325 -11.65 -1.31 4.66
N PHE A 326 -12.90 -1.30 4.21
CA PHE A 326 -13.40 -2.04 3.05
C PHE A 326 -13.28 -3.57 3.16
N SER A 327 -13.10 -4.11 4.38
CA SER A 327 -13.05 -5.55 4.63
C SER A 327 -14.03 -5.96 5.71
N LEU A 328 -14.84 -7.00 5.43
CA LEU A 328 -15.86 -7.49 6.33
C LEU A 328 -15.80 -9.02 6.45
N ASP A 329 -16.08 -9.54 7.63
CA ASP A 329 -16.14 -10.98 7.86
C ASP A 329 -17.45 -11.56 7.30
N ALA A 330 -17.39 -12.70 6.61
CA ALA A 330 -18.55 -13.35 5.97
C ALA A 330 -19.69 -13.64 6.97
N GLY A 331 -19.34 -13.98 8.21
CA GLY A 331 -20.30 -14.18 9.27
C GLY A 331 -21.01 -12.88 9.65
N ARG A 332 -20.26 -11.79 9.80
CA ARG A 332 -20.83 -10.45 10.08
C ARG A 332 -21.66 -9.91 8.93
N PHE A 333 -21.25 -10.20 7.69
CA PHE A 333 -22.01 -9.84 6.49
C PHE A 333 -23.38 -10.52 6.51
N SER A 334 -23.42 -11.79 6.91
CA SER A 334 -24.66 -12.56 7.07
C SER A 334 -25.54 -11.99 8.19
N GLU A 335 -24.96 -11.60 9.33
CA GLU A 335 -25.71 -10.96 10.43
C GLU A 335 -26.36 -9.64 10.01
N LEU A 336 -25.70 -8.84 9.16
CA LEU A 336 -26.27 -7.59 8.64
C LEU A 336 -27.49 -7.88 7.75
N LEU A 337 -27.40 -8.89 6.88
CA LEU A 337 -28.51 -9.31 6.02
C LEU A 337 -29.70 -9.85 6.85
N GLU A 338 -29.42 -10.63 7.89
CA GLU A 338 -30.42 -11.09 8.86
C GLU A 338 -31.14 -9.92 9.55
N GLY A 339 -30.39 -8.88 9.95
CA GLY A 339 -30.93 -7.66 10.54
C GLY A 339 -31.88 -6.89 9.62
N PHE A 340 -31.72 -7.05 8.30
CA PHE A 340 -32.60 -6.44 7.29
C PHE A 340 -33.79 -7.32 6.88
N GLY A 341 -33.95 -8.49 7.49
CA GLY A 341 -35.06 -9.41 7.23
C GLY A 341 -34.76 -10.49 6.20
N HIS A 342 -33.51 -10.64 5.74
CA HIS A 342 -33.10 -11.72 4.84
C HIS A 342 -32.57 -12.92 5.64
N GLY A 343 -33.17 -14.10 5.45
CA GLY A 343 -32.74 -15.31 6.16
C GLY A 343 -31.36 -15.82 5.73
N ARG A 344 -30.81 -16.77 6.50
CA ARG A 344 -29.50 -17.41 6.21
C ARG A 344 -29.39 -18.01 4.82
N ALA A 345 -30.45 -18.65 4.34
CA ALA A 345 -30.48 -19.23 2.99
C ALA A 345 -30.25 -18.16 1.91
N SER A 346 -30.85 -16.98 2.09
CA SER A 346 -30.67 -15.84 1.21
C SER A 346 -29.24 -15.31 1.29
N ALA A 347 -28.66 -15.18 2.49
CA ALA A 347 -27.27 -14.76 2.66
C ALA A 347 -26.27 -15.72 2.00
N ILE A 348 -26.49 -17.03 2.10
CA ILE A 348 -25.70 -18.07 1.43
C ILE A 348 -25.81 -17.93 -0.10
N SER A 349 -27.02 -17.67 -0.61
CA SER A 349 -27.26 -17.46 -2.05
C SER A 349 -26.49 -16.25 -2.57
N LEU A 350 -26.53 -15.13 -1.85
CA LEU A 350 -25.79 -13.93 -2.22
C LEU A 350 -24.28 -14.21 -2.20
N LEU A 351 -23.74 -14.83 -1.14
CA LEU A 351 -22.31 -15.16 -1.08
C LEU A 351 -21.89 -16.09 -2.22
N ARG A 352 -22.75 -17.03 -2.63
CA ARG A 352 -22.53 -17.89 -3.80
C ARG A 352 -22.47 -17.08 -5.11
N GLU A 353 -23.38 -16.12 -5.30
CA GLU A 353 -23.37 -15.20 -6.46
C GLU A 353 -22.16 -14.25 -6.46
N LEU A 354 -21.58 -13.99 -5.28
CA LEU A 354 -20.36 -13.22 -5.11
C LEU A 354 -19.09 -14.07 -5.34
N GLY A 355 -19.21 -15.39 -5.54
CA GLY A 355 -18.10 -16.28 -5.89
C GLY A 355 -17.57 -17.18 -4.77
N ALA A 356 -18.31 -17.33 -3.67
CA ALA A 356 -17.93 -18.21 -2.56
C ALA A 356 -18.00 -19.70 -2.94
N GLY A 357 -16.97 -20.47 -2.58
CA GLY A 357 -16.97 -21.92 -2.76
C GLY A 357 -17.85 -22.64 -1.72
N GLU A 358 -18.45 -23.78 -2.09
CA GLU A 358 -19.32 -24.57 -1.17
C GLU A 358 -18.61 -24.99 0.13
N LYS A 359 -17.32 -25.35 0.04
CA LYS A 359 -16.51 -25.73 1.21
C LYS A 359 -16.26 -24.57 2.18
N GLU A 360 -16.13 -23.36 1.64
CA GLU A 360 -15.85 -22.14 2.40
C GLU A 360 -17.12 -21.65 3.12
N LEU A 361 -18.26 -21.70 2.42
CA LEU A 361 -19.57 -21.42 3.00
C LEU A 361 -19.87 -22.35 4.19
N LEU A 362 -19.62 -23.66 4.04
CA LEU A 362 -19.78 -24.61 5.13
C LEU A 362 -18.89 -24.29 6.34
N ALA A 363 -17.66 -23.81 6.12
CA ALA A 363 -16.74 -23.42 7.20
C ALA A 363 -17.22 -22.14 7.93
N VAL A 364 -17.73 -21.15 7.19
CA VAL A 364 -18.31 -19.92 7.77
C VAL A 364 -19.51 -20.27 8.67
N TYR A 365 -20.51 -20.99 8.14
CA TYR A 365 -21.77 -21.21 8.87
C TYR A 365 -21.69 -22.32 9.93
N SER A 366 -20.75 -23.27 9.84
CA SER A 366 -20.48 -24.22 10.92
C SER A 366 -19.88 -23.54 12.17
N SER A 367 -19.09 -22.48 11.98
CA SER A 367 -18.51 -21.70 13.09
C SER A 367 -19.53 -20.81 13.80
N GLN A 368 -20.59 -20.35 13.11
CA GLN A 368 -21.63 -19.49 13.66
C GLN A 368 -22.73 -20.24 14.46
N ASN A 369 -23.01 -21.50 14.12
CA ASN A 369 -24.04 -22.31 14.80
C ASN A 369 -23.76 -22.61 16.29
N GLY A 370 -22.58 -22.27 16.81
CA GLY A 370 -22.29 -22.33 18.25
C GLY A 370 -22.95 -21.21 19.08
N ARG A 371 -23.55 -20.20 18.45
CA ARG A 371 -24.17 -19.05 19.13
C ARG A 371 -25.59 -18.77 18.59
N GLY A 372 -26.59 -19.45 19.15
CA GLY A 372 -28.01 -19.09 19.01
C GLY A 372 -28.71 -19.68 17.78
N ALA A 373 -29.51 -20.72 18.00
CA ALA A 373 -30.33 -21.36 16.98
C ALA A 373 -31.73 -20.73 16.91
N ALA A 374 -32.16 -20.34 15.69
CA ALA A 374 -33.55 -20.11 15.33
C ALA A 374 -34.05 -21.27 14.41
N PRO A 375 -35.36 -21.57 14.37
CA PRO A 375 -35.89 -22.87 13.91
C PRO A 375 -35.70 -23.20 12.42
N GLY A 376 -35.38 -22.22 11.56
CA GLY A 376 -35.17 -22.44 10.12
C GLY A 376 -33.81 -23.04 9.73
N ALA A 377 -32.93 -23.31 10.71
CA ALA A 377 -31.56 -23.77 10.47
C ALA A 377 -31.44 -25.24 10.03
N GLN A 378 -32.47 -26.06 10.23
CA GLN A 378 -32.42 -27.49 9.89
C GLN A 378 -32.77 -27.76 8.41
N GLU A 379 -33.66 -26.97 7.80
CA GLU A 379 -34.07 -27.16 6.40
C GLU A 379 -32.98 -26.76 5.41
N ALA A 380 -32.34 -25.60 5.59
CA ALA A 380 -31.29 -25.13 4.67
C ALA A 380 -30.03 -26.02 4.69
N VAL A 381 -29.71 -26.64 5.83
CA VAL A 381 -28.58 -27.59 5.94
C VAL A 381 -28.93 -28.96 5.34
N LEU A 382 -30.22 -29.34 5.34
CA LEU A 382 -30.69 -30.54 4.66
C LEU A 382 -30.65 -30.37 3.14
N GLU A 383 -31.14 -29.26 2.60
CA GLU A 383 -31.12 -28.96 1.15
C GLU A 383 -29.68 -28.94 0.60
N LEU A 384 -28.74 -28.32 1.33
CA LEU A 384 -27.31 -28.29 0.94
C LEU A 384 -26.63 -29.68 0.99
N LYS A 385 -27.10 -30.59 1.85
CA LYS A 385 -26.61 -31.98 1.92
C LYS A 385 -27.21 -32.87 0.83
N GLU A 386 -28.41 -32.55 0.35
CA GLU A 386 -29.07 -33.29 -0.73
C GLU A 386 -28.51 -32.91 -2.10
N GLU A 387 -28.27 -31.62 -2.36
CA GLU A 387 -27.66 -31.16 -3.62
C GLU A 387 -26.21 -31.66 -3.81
N SER A 388 -25.42 -31.69 -2.74
CA SER A 388 -24.04 -32.19 -2.78
C SER A 388 -23.94 -33.71 -3.00
N LYS A 389 -24.96 -34.48 -2.61
CA LYS A 389 -25.05 -35.91 -2.91
C LYS A 389 -25.43 -36.18 -4.37
N HIS A 390 -26.25 -35.33 -5.00
CA HIS A 390 -26.65 -35.51 -6.40
C HIS A 390 -25.56 -35.14 -7.42
N ARG A 391 -24.52 -34.41 -7.01
CA ARG A 391 -23.36 -34.12 -7.87
C ARG A 391 -22.23 -35.16 -7.81
N ALA A 392 -22.35 -36.17 -6.96
CA ALA A 392 -21.30 -37.14 -6.69
C ALA A 392 -21.76 -38.58 -6.97
N GLU A 393 -22.11 -38.92 -8.21
CA GLU A 393 -22.01 -40.30 -8.71
C GLU A 393 -21.28 -40.34 -10.06
N PRO A 394 -20.27 -41.21 -10.27
CA PRO A 394 -19.39 -41.16 -11.42
C PRO A 394 -19.89 -42.03 -12.59
N HIS A 395 -19.69 -41.50 -13.80
CA HIS A 395 -19.76 -42.23 -15.06
C HIS A 395 -18.66 -43.31 -15.12
N GLU A 396 -18.94 -44.52 -14.63
CA GLU A 396 -18.18 -45.73 -14.94
C GLU A 396 -19.12 -46.84 -15.40
N ARG A 397 -19.17 -47.07 -16.72
CA ARG A 397 -19.44 -48.38 -17.38
C ARG A 397 -19.46 -48.20 -18.90
N ARG A 398 -18.38 -48.58 -19.56
CA ARG A 398 -18.38 -49.31 -20.85
C ARG A 398 -16.96 -49.74 -21.23
N ALA A 399 -16.54 -50.89 -20.73
CA ALA A 399 -15.56 -51.73 -21.39
C ALA A 399 -15.76 -53.18 -20.94
N ARG A 400 -15.74 -54.10 -21.92
CA ARG A 400 -15.74 -55.57 -21.86
C ARG A 400 -17.10 -56.25 -22.00
N GLY A 401 -17.25 -56.98 -23.10
CA GLY A 401 -18.25 -58.02 -23.29
C GLY A 401 -18.53 -58.35 -24.76
N GLY A 402 -17.58 -58.95 -25.46
CA GLY A 402 -17.80 -59.49 -26.81
C GLY A 402 -16.61 -60.34 -27.26
N SER A 403 -16.63 -61.64 -26.94
CA SER A 403 -15.68 -62.64 -27.43
C SER A 403 -16.45 -63.76 -28.15
N ARG A 404 -15.94 -64.11 -29.35
CA ARG A 404 -16.08 -65.37 -30.10
C ARG A 404 -17.46 -65.79 -30.63
N ALA A 405 -17.59 -65.73 -31.96
CA ALA A 405 -17.54 -66.89 -32.85
C ALA A 405 -17.12 -66.42 -34.25
#